data_AF-A0AAW2RYN9-F1
#
_entry.id   AF-A0AAW2RYN9-F1
#
_cell.length_a   1.000
_cell.length_b   1.000
_cell.length_c   1.000
_cell.angle_alpha   90.00
_cell.angle_beta   90.00
_cell.angle_gamma   90.00
#
_symmetry.space_group_name_H-M   'P 1'
#
loop_
_entity.id
_entity.type
_entity.pdbx_description
1 polymer ?
#
loop_
_entity_poly.entity_id
_entity_poly.type
_entity_poly.pdbx_seq_one_letter_code
_entity_poly.pdbx_strand_id
1 'polypeptide(L)'
;MPHVPAIQTSHVAAVAFNSFFQGEIAAVDWDMFQSDHVTADFHAAARALGGCAVYVSDKPGEHDFKILKKLVLPDGSILRARYAGRPTRDCLFNDPVTDGKSLLKIWNMNKFSGVLGVFNCQGAGSWNTKIDVGDFKRDTRQDLPLSALPPVSGHISPIDIESLGDAASETWTGHCAVYAFNSGALYTLPKKSNLKVSLDVLKYEIFTVCPIGNYGENLRFSPIGLLDMYNSGGAVESLKHTNDSSGCSITIQARGYGLFGAYSSTKPRTCLVDMTEAAFMYIPDDGLLAVTLPGECSLKEIQVLY
;
A
#
# COMPACT_ATOMS: atom_id res chain seq x y z
N MET A 1 9.18 24.65 3.07
CA MET A 1 8.91 24.93 1.64
C MET A 1 7.82 24.01 1.06
N PRO A 2 6.63 23.87 1.68
CA PRO A 2 5.58 22.96 1.16
C PRO A 2 4.99 23.44 -0.17
N HIS A 3 4.99 24.74 -0.43
CA HIS A 3 4.39 25.33 -1.63
C HIS A 3 5.22 25.21 -2.92
N VAL A 4 6.38 24.53 -2.90
CA VAL A 4 7.19 24.29 -4.11
C VAL A 4 6.87 22.88 -4.62
N PRO A 5 6.09 22.72 -5.71
CA PRO A 5 5.64 21.41 -6.18
C PRO A 5 6.80 20.47 -6.55
N ALA A 6 7.88 21.04 -7.12
CA ALA A 6 9.07 20.29 -7.51
C ALA A 6 9.79 19.60 -6.33
N ILE A 7 9.64 20.10 -5.10
CA ILE A 7 10.31 19.51 -3.92
C ILE A 7 9.50 18.32 -3.33
N GLN A 8 8.21 18.22 -3.66
CA GLN A 8 7.33 17.19 -3.10
C GLN A 8 7.78 15.77 -3.52
N THR A 9 8.16 15.61 -4.78
CA THR A 9 8.63 14.33 -5.31
C THR A 9 10.01 13.94 -4.80
N SER A 10 10.95 14.90 -4.75
CA SER A 10 12.31 14.65 -4.25
C SER A 10 12.31 14.34 -2.75
N HIS A 11 11.39 14.91 -1.97
CA HIS A 11 11.21 14.57 -0.57
C HIS A 11 10.86 13.08 -0.39
N VAL A 12 9.83 12.56 -1.08
CA VAL A 12 9.43 11.14 -0.98
C VAL A 12 10.57 10.21 -1.41
N ALA A 13 11.29 10.56 -2.47
CA ALA A 13 12.46 9.80 -2.89
C ALA A 13 13.56 9.82 -1.81
N ALA A 14 13.93 10.99 -1.30
CA ALA A 14 14.99 11.13 -0.31
C ALA A 14 14.70 10.34 0.98
N VAL A 15 13.48 10.44 1.54
CA VAL A 15 13.14 9.71 2.78
C VAL A 15 13.14 8.20 2.58
N ALA A 16 12.71 7.70 1.40
CA ALA A 16 12.77 6.29 1.08
C ALA A 16 14.23 5.78 0.97
N PHE A 17 15.08 6.48 0.22
CA PHE A 17 16.50 6.12 0.09
C PHE A 17 17.26 6.23 1.44
N ASN A 18 16.99 7.26 2.24
CA ASN A 18 17.57 7.39 3.58
C ASN A 18 17.17 6.21 4.49
N SER A 19 15.92 5.78 4.38
CA SER A 19 15.39 4.66 5.17
C SER A 19 16.04 3.31 4.84
N PHE A 20 16.64 3.16 3.64
CA PHE A 20 17.39 1.96 3.28
C PHE A 20 18.56 1.70 4.24
N PHE A 21 19.26 2.75 4.68
CA PHE A 21 20.36 2.63 5.65
C PHE A 21 19.89 2.89 7.08
N GLN A 22 19.16 3.98 7.31
CA GLN A 22 18.76 4.40 8.65
C GLN A 22 17.82 3.39 9.33
N GLY A 23 16.98 2.69 8.55
CA GLY A 23 16.04 1.69 9.04
C GLY A 23 16.68 0.43 9.64
N GLU A 24 18.00 0.24 9.46
CA GLU A 24 18.77 -0.82 10.13
C GLU A 24 19.22 -0.42 11.55
N ILE A 25 19.18 0.88 11.86
CA ILE A 25 19.81 1.45 13.06
C ILE A 25 18.77 2.06 14.00
N ALA A 26 17.76 2.74 13.45
CA ALA A 26 16.78 3.49 14.22
C ALA A 26 15.39 3.49 13.55
N ALA A 27 14.38 3.91 14.32
CA ALA A 27 13.09 4.27 13.75
C ALA A 27 13.27 5.45 12.78
N VAL A 28 12.76 5.30 11.56
CA VAL A 28 12.81 6.35 10.54
C VAL A 28 11.67 7.34 10.75
N ASP A 29 11.94 8.60 10.45
CA ASP A 29 10.96 9.69 10.42
C ASP A 29 10.90 10.26 9.00
N TRP A 30 9.72 10.25 8.40
CA TRP A 30 9.49 10.74 7.04
C TRP A 30 8.99 12.19 7.02
N ASP A 31 9.08 12.87 8.16
CA ASP A 31 8.61 14.23 8.41
C ASP A 31 7.08 14.37 8.31
N MET A 32 6.58 15.43 8.93
CA MET A 32 5.18 15.83 8.87
C MET A 32 4.73 16.04 7.42
N PHE A 33 3.42 15.96 7.19
CA PHE A 33 2.83 16.40 5.92
C PHE A 33 1.56 17.22 6.17
N GLN A 34 1.13 17.96 5.16
CA GLN A 34 -0.12 18.70 5.20
C GLN A 34 -1.19 17.89 4.46
N SER A 35 -2.28 17.56 5.14
CA SER A 35 -3.43 16.86 4.57
C SER A 35 -4.29 17.80 3.70
N ASP A 36 -4.28 19.11 3.99
CA ASP A 36 -4.86 20.14 3.11
C ASP A 36 -3.80 20.72 2.16
N HIS A 37 -3.23 19.85 1.34
CA HIS A 37 -2.26 20.24 0.31
C HIS A 37 -2.56 19.54 -1.00
N VAL A 38 -2.23 20.17 -2.13
CA VAL A 38 -2.47 19.61 -3.48
C VAL A 38 -1.74 18.28 -3.71
N THR A 39 -0.68 17.99 -2.95
CA THR A 39 0.08 16.73 -2.98
C THR A 39 -0.20 15.83 -1.76
N ALA A 40 -1.23 16.13 -0.96
CA ALA A 40 -1.51 15.43 0.29
C ALA A 40 -1.70 13.93 0.09
N ASP A 41 -2.50 13.50 -0.89
CA ASP A 41 -2.70 12.08 -1.20
C ASP A 41 -1.37 11.36 -1.52
N PHE A 42 -0.47 12.03 -2.25
CA PHE A 42 0.85 11.48 -2.62
C PHE A 42 1.73 11.26 -1.38
N HIS A 43 1.76 12.23 -0.47
CA HIS A 43 2.52 12.12 0.77
C HIS A 43 1.88 11.12 1.74
N ALA A 44 0.55 11.14 1.88
CA ALA A 44 -0.19 10.21 2.73
C ALA A 44 0.09 8.76 2.33
N ALA A 45 -0.02 8.44 1.04
CA ALA A 45 0.31 7.13 0.50
C ALA A 45 1.76 6.71 0.82
N ALA A 46 2.73 7.61 0.68
CA ALA A 46 4.12 7.33 1.04
C ALA A 46 4.26 6.99 2.54
N ARG A 47 3.60 7.73 3.44
CA ARG A 47 3.67 7.46 4.90
C ARG A 47 3.09 6.10 5.27
N ALA A 48 2.06 5.61 4.56
CA ALA A 48 1.52 4.26 4.78
C ALA A 48 2.56 3.15 4.57
N LEU A 49 3.55 3.40 3.70
CA LEU A 49 4.64 2.47 3.37
C LEU A 49 5.87 2.66 4.25
N GLY A 50 6.03 3.82 4.88
CA GLY A 50 7.26 4.19 5.57
C GLY A 50 7.54 3.38 6.83
N GLY A 51 6.52 2.76 7.43
CA GLY A 51 6.61 2.10 8.74
C GLY A 51 7.06 3.05 9.86
N CYS A 52 6.89 4.35 9.63
CA CYS A 52 7.21 5.42 10.54
C CYS A 52 5.94 5.90 11.28
N ALA A 53 6.11 6.87 12.15
CA ALA A 53 4.97 7.61 12.69
C ALA A 53 4.35 8.52 11.61
N VAL A 54 3.09 8.90 11.82
CA VAL A 54 2.33 9.77 10.92
C VAL A 54 1.90 11.00 11.70
N TYR A 55 2.41 12.16 11.29
CA TYR A 55 2.11 13.45 11.91
C TYR A 55 1.64 14.43 10.83
N VAL A 56 0.61 15.22 11.14
CA VAL A 56 0.10 16.27 10.25
C VAL A 56 0.45 17.65 10.78
N SER A 57 0.78 18.58 9.88
CA SER A 57 1.12 19.97 10.18
C SER A 57 0.15 20.98 9.57
N ASP A 58 -1.12 20.58 9.46
CA ASP A 58 -2.20 21.43 8.98
C ASP A 58 -2.48 22.59 9.95
N LYS A 59 -3.12 23.64 9.45
CA LYS A 59 -3.68 24.64 10.35
C LYS A 59 -4.82 24.00 11.16
N PRO A 60 -4.98 24.35 12.45
CA PRO A 60 -6.09 23.85 13.25
C PRO A 60 -7.44 24.09 12.56
N GLY A 61 -8.22 23.02 12.36
CA GLY A 61 -9.53 23.08 11.69
C GLY A 61 -9.49 22.90 10.17
N GLU A 62 -8.31 22.85 9.55
CA GLU A 62 -8.10 22.66 8.10
C GLU A 62 -7.54 21.26 7.81
N HIS A 63 -8.16 20.21 8.37
CA HIS A 63 -7.74 18.82 8.13
C HIS A 63 -8.58 18.17 7.02
N ASP A 64 -7.93 17.49 6.07
CA ASP A 64 -8.65 16.62 5.13
C ASP A 64 -8.87 15.23 5.72
N PHE A 65 -10.00 15.07 6.41
CA PHE A 65 -10.40 13.78 6.97
C PHE A 65 -10.62 12.67 5.94
N LYS A 66 -10.82 12.97 4.65
CA LYS A 66 -10.93 11.94 3.61
C LYS A 66 -9.59 11.25 3.39
N ILE A 67 -8.49 12.01 3.45
CA ILE A 67 -7.13 11.47 3.34
C ILE A 67 -6.74 10.78 4.64
N LEU A 68 -7.00 11.41 5.80
CA LEU A 68 -6.60 10.87 7.09
C LEU A 68 -7.28 9.54 7.42
N LYS A 69 -8.54 9.35 7.02
CA LYS A 69 -9.27 8.08 7.21
C LYS A 69 -8.71 6.91 6.40
N LYS A 70 -7.84 7.15 5.41
CA LYS A 70 -7.11 6.09 4.67
C LYS A 70 -5.82 5.66 5.41
N LEU A 71 -5.40 6.41 6.43
CA LEU A 71 -4.17 6.18 7.21
C LEU A 71 -4.44 5.75 8.65
N VAL A 72 -5.43 6.38 9.29
CA VAL A 72 -5.69 6.30 10.73
C VAL A 72 -7.06 5.69 10.97
N LEU A 73 -7.11 4.72 11.89
CA LEU A 73 -8.33 4.12 12.37
C LEU A 73 -9.06 5.06 13.36
N PRO A 74 -10.35 4.83 13.68
CA PRO A 74 -11.12 5.72 14.56
C PRO A 74 -10.55 5.85 15.98
N ASP A 75 -9.77 4.87 16.45
CA ASP A 75 -9.07 4.91 17.74
C ASP A 75 -7.76 5.73 17.72
N GLY A 76 -7.44 6.37 16.59
CA GLY A 76 -6.22 7.15 16.41
C GLY A 76 -4.97 6.32 16.08
N SER A 77 -5.09 4.99 16.06
CA SER A 77 -3.99 4.12 15.68
C SER A 77 -3.86 4.01 14.16
N ILE A 78 -2.69 3.59 13.68
CA ILE A 78 -2.43 3.38 12.25
C ILE A 78 -2.24 1.89 11.96
N LEU A 79 -2.47 1.51 10.70
CA LEU A 79 -2.05 0.21 10.17
C LEU A 79 -0.57 0.28 9.78
N ARG A 80 0.32 0.43 10.77
CA ARG A 80 1.75 0.63 10.53
C ARG A 80 2.39 -0.63 9.92
N ALA A 81 3.09 -0.48 8.81
CA ALA A 81 3.94 -1.53 8.27
C ALA A 81 5.11 -1.87 9.21
N ARG A 82 5.66 -3.09 9.11
CA ARG A 82 6.58 -3.67 10.09
C ARG A 82 7.99 -3.10 10.06
N TYR A 83 8.51 -2.79 8.88
CA TYR A 83 9.89 -2.35 8.68
C TYR A 83 9.95 -0.86 8.34
N ALA A 84 11.14 -0.30 8.18
CA ALA A 84 11.27 0.97 7.46
C ALA A 84 10.95 0.74 5.97
N GLY A 85 10.19 1.64 5.35
CA GLY A 85 9.90 1.57 3.91
C GLY A 85 11.16 1.77 3.07
N ARG A 86 11.35 0.96 2.03
CA ARG A 86 12.60 0.97 1.24
C ARG A 86 12.35 0.95 -0.26
N PRO A 87 13.23 1.56 -1.07
CA PRO A 87 13.22 1.36 -2.50
C PRO A 87 13.31 -0.15 -2.82
N THR A 88 12.60 -0.59 -3.85
CA THR A 88 12.80 -1.92 -4.40
C THR A 88 14.21 -2.02 -5.00
N ARG A 89 14.74 -3.24 -5.08
CA ARG A 89 16.11 -3.46 -5.54
C ARG A 89 16.40 -2.90 -6.93
N ASP A 90 15.43 -2.95 -7.83
CA ASP A 90 15.54 -2.38 -9.18
C ASP A 90 15.48 -0.85 -9.22
N CYS A 91 15.08 -0.18 -8.14
CA CYS A 91 15.12 1.28 -8.04
C CYS A 91 16.46 1.82 -7.49
N LEU A 92 17.31 0.99 -6.87
CA LEU A 92 18.48 1.46 -6.11
C LEU A 92 19.51 2.26 -6.93
N PHE A 93 19.63 1.96 -8.22
CA PHE A 93 20.59 2.60 -9.13
C PHE A 93 19.93 3.43 -10.24
N ASN A 94 18.63 3.70 -10.11
CA ASN A 94 17.88 4.55 -11.02
C ASN A 94 17.64 5.91 -10.38
N ASP A 95 17.47 6.94 -11.21
CA ASP A 95 17.08 8.27 -10.74
C ASP A 95 15.56 8.46 -10.95
N PRO A 96 14.73 8.22 -9.92
CA PRO A 96 13.28 8.34 -10.07
C PRO A 96 12.78 9.79 -10.12
N VAL A 97 13.69 10.78 -10.07
CA VAL A 97 13.35 12.19 -9.88
C VAL A 97 13.67 13.03 -11.12
N THR A 98 14.75 12.71 -11.85
CA THR A 98 15.20 13.56 -12.98
C THR A 98 15.43 12.86 -14.32
N ASP A 99 15.43 11.53 -14.39
CA ASP A 99 15.77 10.81 -15.63
C ASP A 99 14.64 10.74 -16.69
N GLY A 100 13.44 11.21 -16.35
CA GLY A 100 12.27 11.26 -17.21
C GLY A 100 11.63 9.90 -17.52
N LYS A 101 12.05 8.80 -16.89
CA LYS A 101 11.61 7.44 -17.26
C LYS A 101 11.46 6.45 -16.10
N SER A 102 12.00 6.75 -14.92
CA SER A 102 11.98 5.83 -13.79
C SER A 102 10.85 6.15 -12.81
N LEU A 103 10.14 5.11 -12.38
CA LEU A 103 9.24 5.18 -11.23
C LEU A 103 10.01 4.83 -9.96
N LEU A 104 9.65 5.45 -8.83
CA LEU A 104 10.09 5.01 -7.52
C LEU A 104 9.13 3.94 -7.02
N LYS A 105 9.64 2.76 -6.69
CA LYS A 105 8.89 1.72 -6.01
C LYS A 105 9.38 1.58 -4.58
N ILE A 106 8.46 1.59 -3.62
CA ILE A 106 8.75 1.49 -2.18
C ILE A 106 7.99 0.30 -1.63
N TRP A 107 8.69 -0.63 -0.98
CA TRP A 107 8.07 -1.80 -0.37
C TRP A 107 8.22 -1.83 1.15
N ASN A 108 7.29 -2.54 1.80
CA ASN A 108 7.32 -2.87 3.22
C ASN A 108 6.48 -4.15 3.48
N MET A 109 6.43 -4.61 4.72
CA MET A 109 5.77 -5.85 5.13
C MET A 109 4.68 -5.65 6.19
N ASN A 110 3.64 -6.47 6.09
CA ASN A 110 2.65 -6.71 7.13
C ASN A 110 2.78 -8.15 7.65
N LYS A 111 1.80 -8.61 8.46
CA LYS A 111 1.80 -9.97 8.99
C LYS A 111 1.59 -11.04 7.94
N PHE A 112 0.66 -10.80 7.01
CA PHE A 112 0.21 -11.77 6.00
C PHE A 112 0.25 -11.21 4.58
N SER A 113 0.87 -10.04 4.38
CA SER A 113 1.04 -9.43 3.07
C SER A 113 2.33 -8.60 3.03
N GLY A 114 2.77 -8.29 1.82
CA GLY A 114 3.60 -7.10 1.57
C GLY A 114 2.73 -5.93 1.14
N VAL A 115 3.30 -4.72 1.20
CA VAL A 115 2.72 -3.50 0.63
C VAL A 115 3.76 -2.84 -0.27
N LEU A 116 3.35 -2.46 -1.48
CA LEU A 116 4.22 -1.90 -2.51
C LEU A 116 3.57 -0.63 -3.08
N GLY A 117 4.19 0.52 -2.86
CA GLY A 117 3.79 1.75 -3.55
C GLY A 117 4.65 2.03 -4.76
N VAL A 118 4.02 2.56 -5.80
CA VAL A 118 4.68 3.05 -7.02
C VAL A 118 4.38 4.53 -7.14
N PHE A 119 5.41 5.33 -7.31
CA PHE A 119 5.33 6.79 -7.35
C PHE A 119 6.01 7.33 -8.58
N ASN A 120 5.35 8.22 -9.30
CA ASN A 120 6.01 9.02 -10.31
C ASN A 120 6.59 10.28 -9.66
N CYS A 121 7.88 10.22 -9.32
CA CYS A 121 8.63 11.29 -8.68
C CYS A 121 9.34 12.24 -9.68
N GLN A 122 9.07 12.11 -10.98
CA GLN A 122 9.75 12.90 -11.99
C GLN A 122 9.43 14.40 -11.87
N GLY A 123 10.34 15.24 -12.36
CA GLY A 123 10.12 16.67 -12.50
C GLY A 123 10.57 17.54 -11.32
N ALA A 124 11.36 17.03 -10.37
CA ALA A 124 11.92 17.89 -9.32
C ALA A 124 13.02 18.86 -9.82
N GLY A 125 13.55 18.62 -11.03
CA GLY A 125 14.56 19.47 -11.68
C GLY A 125 15.99 19.30 -11.14
N SER A 126 16.20 19.00 -9.86
CA SER A 126 17.52 18.69 -9.28
C SER A 126 17.43 17.94 -7.95
N TRP A 127 18.45 17.12 -7.65
CA TRP A 127 18.69 16.57 -6.30
C TRP A 127 19.33 17.60 -5.35
N ASN A 128 19.97 18.65 -5.88
CA ASN A 128 20.67 19.64 -5.07
C ASN A 128 19.70 20.63 -4.43
N THR A 129 19.62 20.60 -3.11
CA THR A 129 18.85 21.53 -2.27
C THR A 129 19.54 22.88 -2.04
N LYS A 130 20.69 23.15 -2.69
CA LYS A 130 21.28 24.50 -2.77
C LYS A 130 20.43 25.37 -3.70
N ILE A 131 19.21 25.63 -3.28
CA ILE A 131 18.40 26.72 -3.81
C ILE A 131 18.95 27.96 -3.10
N ASP A 132 19.93 28.63 -3.72
CA ASP A 132 20.27 29.99 -3.33
C ASP A 132 18.99 30.81 -3.50
N VAL A 133 18.47 31.35 -2.40
CA VAL A 133 17.22 32.13 -2.36
C VAL A 133 17.27 33.36 -3.30
N GLY A 134 18.46 33.68 -3.84
CA GLY A 134 18.69 34.73 -4.84
C GLY A 134 18.88 34.28 -6.29
N ASP A 135 18.92 32.98 -6.61
CA ASP A 135 19.32 32.48 -7.94
C ASP A 135 18.23 31.64 -8.62
N PHE A 136 17.02 32.20 -8.71
CA PHE A 136 16.05 31.82 -9.76
C PHE A 136 16.56 32.30 -11.13
N LYS A 137 17.76 31.88 -11.56
CA LYS A 137 18.09 31.84 -12.98
C LYS A 137 17.33 30.67 -13.56
N ARG A 138 16.12 31.00 -14.00
CA ARG A 138 15.18 30.18 -14.78
C ARG A 138 15.95 29.34 -15.79
N ASP A 139 16.16 28.06 -15.45
CA ASP A 139 16.51 27.09 -16.46
C ASP A 139 15.22 26.85 -17.25
N THR A 140 15.20 27.31 -18.51
CA THR A 140 14.03 27.43 -19.39
C THR A 140 13.32 26.09 -19.72
N ARG A 141 13.71 24.99 -19.07
CA ARG A 141 12.96 23.71 -19.04
C ARG A 141 12.00 23.58 -17.85
N GLN A 142 12.06 24.48 -16.86
CA GLN A 142 11.20 24.50 -15.67
C GLN A 142 9.84 25.19 -15.88
N ASP A 143 9.59 25.76 -17.06
CA ASP A 143 8.34 26.48 -17.37
C ASP A 143 7.20 25.55 -17.87
N LEU A 144 7.46 24.24 -18.02
CA LEU A 144 6.39 23.27 -18.24
C LEU A 144 5.73 22.96 -16.90
N PRO A 145 4.40 23.17 -16.74
CA PRO A 145 3.71 22.71 -15.55
C PRO A 145 3.93 21.20 -15.40
N LEU A 146 4.13 20.68 -14.19
CA LEU A 146 4.36 19.24 -13.95
C LEU A 146 3.29 18.37 -14.61
N SER A 147 2.08 18.90 -14.77
CA SER A 147 0.95 18.27 -15.49
C SER A 147 1.14 18.12 -17.01
N ALA A 148 2.13 18.77 -17.60
CA ALA A 148 2.48 18.67 -19.02
C ALA A 148 3.59 17.65 -19.31
N LEU A 149 4.20 17.07 -18.27
CA LEU A 149 5.15 15.97 -18.42
C LEU A 149 4.40 14.68 -18.79
N PRO A 150 4.93 13.85 -19.71
CA PRO A 150 4.29 12.62 -20.10
C PRO A 150 4.25 11.61 -18.93
N PRO A 151 3.24 10.72 -18.90
CA PRO A 151 3.19 9.65 -17.92
C PRO A 151 4.38 8.71 -18.07
N VAL A 152 4.88 8.23 -16.94
CA VAL A 152 5.94 7.22 -16.90
C VAL A 152 5.30 5.85 -16.72
N SER A 153 5.75 4.89 -17.51
CA SER A 153 5.28 3.50 -17.41
C SER A 153 6.38 2.59 -16.88
N GLY A 154 6.01 1.62 -16.06
CA GLY A 154 6.89 0.62 -15.51
C GLY A 154 6.15 -0.68 -15.23
N HIS A 155 6.78 -1.55 -14.46
CA HIS A 155 6.19 -2.81 -14.03
C HIS A 155 6.40 -3.01 -12.54
N ILE A 156 5.42 -3.64 -11.91
CA ILE A 156 5.55 -4.21 -10.57
C ILE A 156 5.53 -5.72 -10.64
N SER A 157 6.17 -6.35 -9.67
CA SER A 157 6.17 -7.79 -9.50
C SER A 157 6.11 -8.13 -8.02
N PRO A 158 5.47 -9.24 -7.60
CA PRO A 158 5.54 -9.67 -6.21
C PRO A 158 6.99 -9.90 -5.71
N ILE A 159 7.95 -10.15 -6.61
CA ILE A 159 9.38 -10.26 -6.24
C ILE A 159 10.03 -8.92 -5.85
N ASP A 160 9.37 -7.78 -6.14
CA ASP A 160 9.83 -6.47 -5.69
C ASP A 160 9.79 -6.34 -4.15
N ILE A 161 9.07 -7.23 -3.48
CA ILE A 161 8.98 -7.34 -2.02
C ILE A 161 9.92 -8.48 -1.57
N GLU A 162 11.12 -8.10 -1.11
CA GLU A 162 12.21 -9.06 -0.82
C GLU A 162 11.79 -10.14 0.21
N SER A 163 11.08 -9.73 1.27
CA SER A 163 10.66 -10.60 2.37
C SER A 163 9.25 -11.18 2.22
N LEU A 164 8.66 -11.22 1.01
CA LEU A 164 7.29 -11.68 0.83
C LEU A 164 7.03 -13.11 1.34
N GLY A 165 8.06 -13.96 1.32
CA GLY A 165 7.98 -15.33 1.83
C GLY A 165 7.71 -15.43 3.34
N ASP A 166 8.09 -14.42 4.12
CA ASP A 166 7.91 -14.41 5.58
C ASP A 166 6.44 -14.23 5.98
N ALA A 167 5.62 -13.72 5.05
CA ALA A 167 4.18 -13.54 5.22
C ALA A 167 3.37 -14.72 4.64
N ALA A 168 4.02 -15.66 3.96
CA ALA A 168 3.35 -16.75 3.27
C ALA A 168 3.06 -17.93 4.21
N SER A 169 1.96 -18.63 3.94
CA SER A 169 1.71 -19.93 4.57
C SER A 169 2.65 -21.01 4.02
N GLU A 170 2.83 -22.10 4.76
CA GLU A 170 3.63 -23.26 4.33
C GLU A 170 3.13 -23.90 3.01
N THR A 171 1.87 -23.67 2.67
CA THR A 171 1.22 -24.21 1.46
C THR A 171 1.36 -23.31 0.23
N TRP A 172 2.07 -22.18 0.35
CA TRP A 172 2.22 -21.20 -0.72
C TRP A 172 3.01 -21.76 -1.91
N THR A 173 2.43 -21.67 -3.11
CA THR A 173 3.03 -22.17 -4.36
C THR A 173 3.72 -21.07 -5.18
N GLY A 174 3.83 -19.86 -4.63
CA GLY A 174 4.37 -18.70 -5.35
C GLY A 174 3.32 -17.85 -6.07
N HIS A 175 2.03 -18.19 -6.03
CA HIS A 175 0.97 -17.31 -6.55
C HIS A 175 0.59 -16.24 -5.52
N CYS A 176 0.31 -15.03 -5.98
CA CYS A 176 -0.06 -13.90 -5.13
C CYS A 176 -1.37 -13.28 -5.62
N ALA A 177 -2.19 -12.84 -4.67
CA ALA A 177 -3.26 -11.88 -4.92
C ALA A 177 -2.66 -10.48 -4.80
N VAL A 178 -2.93 -9.62 -5.77
CA VAL A 178 -2.38 -8.25 -5.85
C VAL A 178 -3.55 -7.29 -5.98
N TYR A 179 -3.85 -6.57 -4.90
CA TYR A 179 -4.94 -5.59 -4.85
C TYR A 179 -4.39 -4.19 -5.10
N ALA A 180 -4.91 -3.51 -6.12
CA ALA A 180 -4.56 -2.14 -6.49
C ALA A 180 -5.52 -1.14 -5.84
N PHE A 181 -5.01 -0.32 -4.92
CA PHE A 181 -5.81 0.54 -4.05
C PHE A 181 -6.65 1.57 -4.82
N ASN A 182 -6.08 2.32 -5.76
CA ASN A 182 -6.80 3.40 -6.43
C ASN A 182 -7.87 2.91 -7.41
N SER A 183 -7.64 1.77 -8.06
CA SER A 183 -8.58 1.18 -9.02
C SER A 183 -9.56 0.20 -8.38
N GLY A 184 -9.27 -0.31 -7.18
CA GLY A 184 -10.04 -1.38 -6.54
C GLY A 184 -9.91 -2.74 -7.26
N ALA A 185 -8.97 -2.89 -8.19
CA ALA A 185 -8.82 -4.09 -8.99
C ALA A 185 -7.99 -5.16 -8.27
N LEU A 186 -8.42 -6.42 -8.39
CA LEU A 186 -7.69 -7.58 -7.89
C LEU A 186 -7.07 -8.39 -9.04
N TYR A 187 -5.79 -8.73 -8.91
CA TYR A 187 -5.07 -9.56 -9.87
C TYR A 187 -4.53 -10.82 -9.19
N THR A 188 -4.51 -11.94 -9.90
CA THR A 188 -3.79 -13.15 -9.47
C THR A 188 -2.55 -13.33 -10.35
N LEU A 189 -1.37 -13.35 -9.73
CA LEU A 189 -0.09 -13.28 -10.43
C LEU A 189 0.92 -14.26 -9.81
N PRO A 190 1.67 -15.04 -10.62
CA PRO A 190 2.85 -15.75 -10.15
C PRO A 190 3.91 -14.78 -9.60
N LYS A 191 4.71 -15.21 -8.62
CA LYS A 191 5.71 -14.36 -7.92
C LYS A 191 6.67 -13.61 -8.85
N LYS A 192 7.02 -14.22 -10.00
CA LYS A 192 7.98 -13.68 -10.97
C LYS A 192 7.31 -13.01 -12.18
N SER A 193 5.99 -12.85 -12.15
CA SER A 193 5.26 -12.18 -13.23
C SER A 193 5.20 -10.67 -12.99
N ASN A 194 4.90 -9.92 -14.04
CA ASN A 194 4.90 -8.48 -14.05
C ASN A 194 3.50 -7.94 -14.33
N LEU A 195 3.11 -6.88 -13.63
CA LEU A 195 1.93 -6.08 -13.91
C LEU A 195 2.37 -4.69 -14.37
N LYS A 196 1.85 -4.23 -15.50
CA LYS A 196 2.17 -2.91 -16.06
C LYS A 196 1.47 -1.81 -15.25
N VAL A 197 2.20 -0.73 -14.98
CA VAL A 197 1.69 0.47 -14.32
C VAL A 197 2.07 1.69 -15.15
N SER A 198 1.19 2.69 -15.23
CA SER A 198 1.44 3.96 -15.90
C SER A 198 0.89 5.08 -15.03
N LEU A 199 1.73 6.08 -14.72
CA LEU A 199 1.40 7.14 -13.78
C LEU A 199 1.80 8.50 -14.35
N ASP A 200 0.87 9.46 -14.28
CA ASP A 200 1.21 10.88 -14.45
C ASP A 200 2.13 11.35 -13.30
N VAL A 201 2.81 12.47 -13.50
CA VAL A 201 3.66 13.07 -12.47
C VAL A 201 2.85 13.41 -11.22
N LEU A 202 3.44 13.21 -10.03
CA LEU A 202 2.77 13.34 -8.73
C LEU A 202 1.58 12.40 -8.51
N LYS A 203 1.46 11.34 -9.33
CA LYS A 203 0.53 10.23 -9.08
C LYS A 203 1.26 9.02 -8.53
N TYR A 204 0.47 8.17 -7.90
CA TYR A 204 0.93 6.95 -7.27
C TYR A 204 -0.11 5.84 -7.43
N GLU A 205 0.28 4.62 -7.12
CA GLU A 205 -0.60 3.48 -6.86
C GLU A 205 -0.02 2.68 -5.69
N ILE A 206 -0.89 2.08 -4.88
CA ILE A 206 -0.47 1.17 -3.82
C ILE A 206 -1.04 -0.22 -4.08
N PHE A 207 -0.16 -1.21 -3.99
CA PHE A 207 -0.48 -2.61 -4.14
C PHE A 207 -0.35 -3.32 -2.80
N THR A 208 -1.41 -3.99 -2.37
CA THR A 208 -1.30 -5.00 -1.31
C THR A 208 -1.05 -6.34 -1.96
N VAL A 209 0.10 -6.96 -1.65
CA VAL A 209 0.55 -8.21 -2.28
C VAL A 209 0.46 -9.34 -1.26
N CYS A 210 -0.49 -10.24 -1.46
CA CYS A 210 -0.81 -11.29 -0.50
C CYS A 210 -0.46 -12.69 -1.07
N PRO A 211 0.45 -13.45 -0.44
CA PRO A 211 0.71 -14.84 -0.81
C PRO A 211 -0.55 -15.69 -0.71
N ILE A 212 -0.88 -16.45 -1.76
CA ILE A 212 -2.07 -17.31 -1.80
C ILE A 212 -1.74 -18.68 -1.20
N GLY A 213 -2.37 -19.00 -0.07
CA GLY A 213 -2.30 -20.33 0.56
C GLY A 213 -3.27 -21.31 -0.08
N ASN A 214 -2.93 -22.59 -0.07
CA ASN A 214 -3.82 -23.70 -0.43
C ASN A 214 -4.37 -24.33 0.84
N TYR A 215 -5.69 -24.43 0.95
CA TYR A 215 -6.39 -24.98 2.10
C TYR A 215 -7.27 -26.15 1.66
N GLY A 216 -6.98 -27.36 2.12
CA GLY A 216 -7.66 -28.57 1.62
C GLY A 216 -7.34 -28.83 0.14
N GLU A 217 -8.22 -29.56 -0.57
CA GLU A 217 -7.94 -29.99 -1.95
C GLU A 217 -8.18 -28.90 -2.99
N ASN A 218 -9.17 -28.01 -2.80
CA ASN A 218 -9.65 -27.12 -3.87
C ASN A 218 -9.90 -25.66 -3.44
N LEU A 219 -9.41 -25.23 -2.27
CA LEU A 219 -9.55 -23.84 -1.84
C LEU A 219 -8.19 -23.14 -1.84
N ARG A 220 -8.12 -22.00 -2.54
CA ARG A 220 -7.01 -21.07 -2.49
C ARG A 220 -7.50 -19.76 -1.90
N PHE A 221 -6.80 -19.27 -0.88
CA PHE A 221 -7.26 -18.12 -0.12
C PHE A 221 -6.10 -17.21 0.28
N SER A 222 -6.37 -15.91 0.37
CA SER A 222 -5.44 -14.95 0.96
C SER A 222 -6.17 -13.71 1.50
N PRO A 223 -5.96 -13.30 2.76
CA PRO A 223 -6.55 -12.07 3.29
C PRO A 223 -5.86 -10.84 2.69
N ILE A 224 -6.64 -9.85 2.24
CA ILE A 224 -6.14 -8.57 1.71
C ILE A 224 -6.15 -7.50 2.81
N GLY A 225 -7.16 -7.49 3.68
CA GLY A 225 -7.29 -6.51 4.76
C GLY A 225 -8.37 -5.46 4.48
N LEU A 226 -8.24 -4.26 5.04
CA LEU A 226 -9.21 -3.17 4.85
C LEU A 226 -8.98 -2.44 3.51
N LEU A 227 -9.90 -2.62 2.56
CA LEU A 227 -9.75 -2.19 1.17
C LEU A 227 -9.65 -0.67 0.99
N ASP A 228 -10.21 0.09 1.94
CA ASP A 228 -10.21 1.56 1.94
C ASP A 228 -8.96 2.18 2.63
N MET A 229 -8.05 1.34 3.13
CA MET A 229 -6.82 1.77 3.80
C MET A 229 -5.62 1.65 2.86
N TYR A 230 -4.73 2.66 2.88
CA TYR A 230 -3.50 2.62 2.08
C TYR A 230 -2.64 1.39 2.40
N ASN A 231 -2.51 1.04 3.68
CA ASN A 231 -1.87 -0.21 4.09
C ASN A 231 -2.92 -1.25 4.53
N SER A 232 -3.74 -1.70 3.57
CA SER A 232 -4.84 -2.66 3.77
C SER A 232 -4.44 -3.87 4.62
N GLY A 233 -3.36 -4.56 4.23
CA GLY A 233 -2.91 -5.79 4.88
C GLY A 233 -2.41 -5.61 6.31
N GLY A 234 -2.15 -4.36 6.74
CA GLY A 234 -1.80 -4.05 8.12
C GLY A 234 -2.95 -4.30 9.11
N ALA A 235 -4.19 -4.47 8.62
CA ALA A 235 -5.35 -4.81 9.45
C ALA A 235 -5.38 -6.30 9.84
N VAL A 236 -4.65 -7.19 9.16
CA VAL A 236 -4.74 -8.64 9.37
C VAL A 236 -3.84 -9.08 10.53
N GLU A 237 -4.45 -9.64 11.57
CA GLU A 237 -3.78 -10.01 12.82
C GLU A 237 -3.50 -11.52 12.94
N SER A 238 -4.42 -12.36 12.45
CA SER A 238 -4.21 -13.80 12.37
C SER A 238 -5.01 -14.45 11.23
N LEU A 239 -4.56 -15.62 10.78
CA LEU A 239 -5.22 -16.46 9.79
C LEU A 239 -5.13 -17.92 10.26
N LYS A 240 -6.26 -18.58 10.39
CA LYS A 240 -6.38 -20.00 10.75
C LYS A 240 -7.29 -20.70 9.76
N HIS A 241 -7.09 -21.99 9.59
CA HIS A 241 -8.00 -22.83 8.81
C HIS A 241 -8.42 -24.04 9.64
N THR A 242 -9.60 -24.56 9.38
CA THR A 242 -10.06 -25.82 9.97
C THR A 242 -10.76 -26.62 8.88
N ASN A 243 -10.37 -27.88 8.77
CA ASN A 243 -10.98 -28.86 7.87
C ASN A 243 -11.63 -29.92 8.74
N ASP A 244 -12.96 -30.00 8.73
CA ASP A 244 -13.73 -31.01 9.45
C ASP A 244 -14.74 -31.69 8.52
N SER A 245 -15.59 -32.56 9.09
CA SER A 245 -16.64 -33.24 8.33
C SER A 245 -17.72 -32.31 7.76
N SER A 246 -17.78 -31.05 8.20
CA SER A 246 -18.76 -30.04 7.78
C SER A 246 -18.27 -29.12 6.66
N GLY A 247 -16.95 -29.09 6.40
CA GLY A 247 -16.33 -28.39 5.29
C GLY A 247 -14.96 -27.78 5.63
N CYS A 248 -14.51 -26.87 4.77
CA CYS A 248 -13.33 -26.04 5.02
C CYS A 248 -13.79 -24.69 5.56
N SER A 249 -13.18 -24.22 6.65
CA SER A 249 -13.40 -22.88 7.18
C SER A 249 -12.09 -22.11 7.29
N ILE A 250 -12.16 -20.83 6.97
CA ILE A 250 -11.05 -19.89 7.16
C ILE A 250 -11.46 -18.87 8.23
N THR A 251 -10.68 -18.77 9.29
CA THR A 251 -10.90 -17.80 10.37
C THR A 251 -9.80 -16.75 10.33
N ILE A 252 -10.20 -15.48 10.31
CA ILE A 252 -9.31 -14.33 10.21
C ILE A 252 -9.60 -13.43 11.40
N GLN A 253 -8.56 -12.93 12.05
CA GLN A 253 -8.72 -11.80 12.96
C GLN A 253 -8.21 -10.55 12.28
N ALA A 254 -9.03 -9.51 12.27
CA ALA A 254 -8.71 -8.23 11.65
C ALA A 254 -9.03 -7.07 12.59
N ARG A 255 -8.26 -6.00 12.52
CA ARG A 255 -8.43 -4.80 13.33
C ARG A 255 -8.93 -3.64 12.47
N GLY A 256 -9.97 -2.96 12.95
CA GLY A 256 -10.58 -1.80 12.30
C GLY A 256 -12.00 -2.09 11.80
N TYR A 257 -12.51 -1.21 10.94
CA TYR A 257 -13.89 -1.23 10.45
C TYR A 257 -13.94 -0.91 8.95
N GLY A 258 -15.08 -1.17 8.31
CA GLY A 258 -15.27 -0.90 6.88
C GLY A 258 -15.15 -2.16 6.03
N LEU A 259 -14.79 -2.02 4.76
CA LEU A 259 -14.79 -3.12 3.82
C LEU A 259 -13.50 -3.97 3.96
N PHE A 260 -13.64 -5.19 4.47
CA PHE A 260 -12.57 -6.17 4.51
C PHE A 260 -12.58 -7.04 3.26
N GLY A 261 -11.44 -7.14 2.59
CA GLY A 261 -11.26 -7.95 1.39
C GLY A 261 -10.37 -9.17 1.60
N ALA A 262 -10.62 -10.18 0.78
CA ALA A 262 -9.77 -11.35 0.61
C ALA A 262 -9.84 -11.87 -0.83
N TYR A 263 -8.82 -12.59 -1.27
CA TYR A 263 -8.90 -13.45 -2.44
C TYR A 263 -9.45 -14.82 -2.03
N SER A 264 -10.42 -15.31 -2.79
CA SER A 264 -10.90 -16.70 -2.71
C SER A 264 -11.11 -17.29 -4.11
N SER A 265 -10.52 -18.46 -4.36
CA SER A 265 -10.76 -19.20 -5.62
C SER A 265 -12.16 -19.79 -5.73
N THR A 266 -12.89 -19.89 -4.62
CA THR A 266 -14.20 -20.54 -4.54
C THR A 266 -15.18 -19.57 -3.88
N LYS A 267 -16.43 -19.55 -4.32
CA LYS A 267 -17.47 -18.74 -3.65
C LYS A 267 -17.77 -19.33 -2.26
N PRO A 268 -17.69 -18.55 -1.17
CA PRO A 268 -18.12 -19.02 0.15
C PRO A 268 -19.62 -19.33 0.22
N ARG A 269 -20.01 -20.24 1.12
CA ARG A 269 -21.42 -20.47 1.47
C ARG A 269 -21.96 -19.34 2.34
N THR A 270 -21.22 -18.96 3.37
CA THR A 270 -21.58 -17.85 4.27
C THR A 270 -20.32 -17.22 4.88
N CYS A 271 -20.46 -15.99 5.36
CA CYS A 271 -19.44 -15.29 6.13
C CYS A 271 -20.04 -14.88 7.48
N LEU A 272 -19.31 -15.09 8.56
CA LEU A 272 -19.67 -14.62 9.90
C LEU A 272 -18.68 -13.54 10.33
N VAL A 273 -19.17 -12.50 10.99
CA VAL A 273 -18.35 -11.52 11.71
C VAL A 273 -18.77 -11.54 13.18
N ASP A 274 -17.83 -11.84 14.08
CA ASP A 274 -18.07 -12.03 15.51
C ASP A 274 -19.25 -13.01 15.76
N MET A 275 -19.22 -14.17 15.09
CA MET A 275 -20.26 -15.22 15.13
C MET A 275 -21.64 -14.82 14.57
N THR A 276 -21.78 -13.63 14.00
CA THR A 276 -23.04 -13.15 13.40
C THR A 276 -22.94 -13.21 11.88
N GLU A 277 -23.97 -13.72 11.22
CA GLU A 277 -24.00 -13.78 9.76
C GLU A 277 -23.89 -12.39 9.13
N ALA A 278 -22.97 -12.25 8.18
CA ALA A 278 -22.64 -11.01 7.50
C ALA A 278 -22.84 -11.18 6.00
N ALA A 279 -23.50 -10.20 5.38
CA ALA A 279 -23.58 -10.12 3.93
C ALA A 279 -22.18 -9.95 3.34
N PHE A 280 -21.91 -10.66 2.25
CA PHE A 280 -20.65 -10.59 1.54
C PHE A 280 -20.86 -10.39 0.04
N MET A 281 -19.89 -9.75 -0.60
CA MET A 281 -19.76 -9.64 -2.05
C MET A 281 -18.71 -10.64 -2.52
N TYR A 282 -18.96 -11.28 -3.67
CA TYR A 282 -17.98 -12.13 -4.33
C TYR A 282 -17.98 -11.88 -5.83
N ILE A 283 -16.81 -11.57 -6.39
CA ILE A 283 -16.60 -11.37 -7.82
C ILE A 283 -15.94 -12.65 -8.37
N PRO A 284 -16.66 -13.47 -9.18
CA PRO A 284 -16.12 -14.74 -9.67
C PRO A 284 -14.91 -14.60 -10.60
N ASP A 285 -14.81 -13.50 -11.34
CA ASP A 285 -13.79 -13.31 -12.37
C ASP A 285 -12.38 -13.14 -11.79
N ASP A 286 -12.24 -12.39 -10.69
CA ASP A 286 -10.96 -12.15 -10.03
C ASP A 286 -10.83 -12.82 -8.65
N GLY A 287 -11.94 -13.35 -8.10
CA GLY A 287 -11.99 -14.00 -6.80
C GLY A 287 -12.06 -13.05 -5.61
N LEU A 288 -12.37 -11.76 -5.81
CA LEU A 288 -12.50 -10.81 -4.71
C LEU A 288 -13.71 -11.13 -3.84
N LEU A 289 -13.45 -11.52 -2.59
CA LEU A 289 -14.42 -11.62 -1.51
C LEU A 289 -14.34 -10.36 -0.66
N ALA A 290 -15.48 -9.72 -0.38
CA ALA A 290 -15.54 -8.57 0.51
C ALA A 290 -16.67 -8.68 1.54
N VAL A 291 -16.37 -8.35 2.79
CA VAL A 291 -17.28 -8.38 3.95
C VAL A 291 -17.18 -7.06 4.69
N THR A 292 -18.32 -6.50 5.13
CA THR A 292 -18.31 -5.27 5.91
C THR A 292 -18.09 -5.57 7.39
N LEU A 293 -17.07 -4.98 7.99
CA LEU A 293 -16.81 -5.04 9.43
C LEU A 293 -17.56 -3.92 10.15
N PRO A 294 -18.49 -4.26 11.06
CA PRO A 294 -19.31 -3.28 11.75
C PRO A 294 -18.58 -2.62 12.93
N GLY A 295 -19.00 -1.40 13.26
CA GLY A 295 -18.75 -0.79 14.57
C GLY A 295 -17.42 -0.04 14.71
N GLU A 296 -16.99 0.06 15.98
CA GLU A 296 -15.78 0.77 16.43
C GLU A 296 -14.51 -0.04 16.19
N CYS A 297 -13.35 0.59 16.35
CA CYS A 297 -12.03 0.00 16.10
C CYS A 297 -11.65 -1.08 17.13
N SER A 298 -12.26 -2.27 17.01
CA SER A 298 -11.92 -3.45 17.79
C SER A 298 -11.28 -4.53 16.92
N LEU A 299 -10.70 -5.54 17.58
CA LEU A 299 -10.38 -6.79 16.90
C LEU A 299 -11.70 -7.49 16.54
N LYS A 300 -11.81 -7.93 15.29
CA LYS A 300 -12.97 -8.63 14.72
C LYS A 300 -12.56 -10.00 14.25
N GLU A 301 -13.41 -10.99 14.50
CA GLU A 301 -13.23 -12.33 13.95
C GLU A 301 -14.13 -12.53 12.74
N ILE A 302 -13.53 -12.84 11.59
CA ILE A 302 -14.21 -13.12 10.34
C ILE A 302 -14.06 -14.61 10.06
N GLN A 303 -15.17 -15.34 9.94
CA GLN A 303 -15.17 -16.75 9.55
C GLN A 303 -15.79 -16.88 8.17
N VAL A 304 -15.07 -17.50 7.24
CA VAL A 304 -15.51 -17.77 5.87
C VAL A 304 -15.73 -19.28 5.75
N LEU A 305 -16.96 -19.69 5.49
CA LEU A 305 -17.36 -21.10 5.45
C LEU A 305 -17.55 -21.56 4.00
N TYR A 306 -16.90 -22.66 3.62
CA TYR A 306 -16.93 -23.27 2.29
C TYR A 306 -17.62 -24.62 2.30
#